data_AF-A0A9D8A3D2-F1
#
_entry.id   AF-A0A9D8A3D2-F1
#
_cell.length_a   1.000
_cell.length_b   1.000
_cell.length_c   1.000
_cell.angle_alpha   90.00
_cell.angle_beta   90.00
_cell.angle_gamma   90.00
#
_symmetry.space_group_name_H-M   'P 1'
#
loop_
_entity.id
_entity.type
_entity.pdbx_description
1 polymer ?
#
loop_
_entity_poly.entity_id
_entity_poly.type
_entity_poly.pdbx_seq_one_letter_code
_entity_poly.pdbx_strand_id
1 'polypeptide(L)'
;MFKINTLIFSAFSFIVSSIFSMTFAVIDPATVLTAGDGATDDQFGWSVAMDGNTAVVGAYLDDEGDQDSGSVYIYENDGAGNWAFKQKLTAQRYEPDDTNLPADADTNPDLVVDYQRDAWFGYSVAIHGDLLVVGTPFFDKDGGEDDEAKDLLDSGAVYIYKKSGGVWGLNTRFTIEDDGAKNGDWFGNSVAVYDDTVAVGTLLQSAGGSGGVHILHRDTDGKWNQQFAQTANAALALEEQKTLLPLNAQKEDWFGRSVAINKRTIVVGSDGSDGDLSSSGSAYVFTRDANHNWNLQAKLQPSDKKLFSNFGISVSIDSNTLIVGADGADGSATDDSKGAAYIFSRDFDGRGREVKKATASDGAAGDKFGRSVVIK
;
A
#
# COMPACT_ATOMS: atom_id res chain seq x y z
N MET A 1 -48.35 -36.25 -65.97
CA MET A 1 -47.33 -37.22 -65.49
C MET A 1 -46.59 -36.55 -64.35
N PHE A 2 -46.69 -37.09 -63.13
CA PHE A 2 -46.06 -36.57 -61.92
C PHE A 2 -44.53 -36.52 -62.06
N LYS A 3 -43.90 -35.46 -61.51
CA LYS A 3 -42.72 -35.59 -60.64
C LYS A 3 -42.51 -34.32 -59.81
N ILE A 4 -42.11 -34.58 -58.57
CA ILE A 4 -42.06 -33.73 -57.39
C ILE A 4 -40.59 -33.35 -57.10
N ASN A 5 -40.42 -32.16 -56.48
CA ASN A 5 -39.30 -31.63 -55.69
C ASN A 5 -37.94 -31.35 -56.35
N THR A 6 -37.44 -30.13 -56.16
CA THR A 6 -36.48 -29.82 -55.07
C THR A 6 -36.33 -28.28 -54.92
N LEU A 7 -36.52 -27.79 -53.70
CA LEU A 7 -36.20 -26.41 -53.29
C LEU A 7 -34.68 -26.22 -53.22
N ILE A 8 -34.17 -25.09 -53.71
CA ILE A 8 -32.93 -24.49 -53.23
C ILE A 8 -33.21 -23.00 -52.98
N PHE A 9 -33.18 -22.61 -51.70
CA PHE A 9 -33.14 -21.23 -51.25
C PHE A 9 -31.77 -20.63 -51.61
N SER A 10 -31.71 -19.60 -52.46
CA SER A 10 -30.51 -18.76 -52.57
C SER A 10 -30.61 -17.64 -51.54
N ALA A 11 -29.83 -17.74 -50.47
CA ALA A 11 -29.61 -16.66 -49.53
C ALA A 11 -28.83 -15.53 -50.22
N PHE A 12 -29.41 -14.32 -50.27
CA PHE A 12 -28.67 -13.12 -50.61
C PHE A 12 -27.81 -12.73 -49.41
N SER A 13 -26.49 -12.78 -49.58
CA SER A 13 -25.50 -12.28 -48.64
C SER A 13 -25.50 -10.74 -48.68
N PHE A 14 -25.94 -10.09 -47.60
CA PHE A 14 -25.65 -8.69 -47.34
C PHE A 14 -24.31 -8.62 -46.60
N ILE A 15 -23.23 -8.27 -47.30
CA ILE A 15 -21.99 -7.84 -46.65
C ILE A 15 -22.17 -6.36 -46.31
N VAL A 16 -22.50 -6.06 -45.07
CA VAL A 16 -22.32 -4.71 -44.52
C VAL A 16 -20.83 -4.61 -44.18
N SER A 17 -20.05 -3.97 -45.05
CA SER A 17 -18.69 -3.54 -44.72
C SER A 17 -18.80 -2.38 -43.73
N SER A 18 -18.85 -2.70 -42.44
CA SER A 18 -18.65 -1.70 -41.39
C SER A 18 -17.16 -1.38 -41.36
N ILE A 19 -16.82 -0.24 -41.94
CA ILE A 19 -15.48 0.35 -41.82
C ILE A 19 -15.36 0.85 -40.38
N PHE A 20 -14.69 0.07 -39.54
CA PHE A 20 -14.32 0.51 -38.19
C PHE A 20 -13.18 1.52 -38.35
N SER A 21 -13.51 2.81 -38.29
CA SER A 21 -12.49 3.86 -38.20
C SER A 21 -11.88 3.78 -36.81
N MET A 22 -10.79 3.04 -36.66
CA MET A 22 -9.90 3.15 -35.51
C MET A 22 -9.23 4.53 -35.60
N THR A 23 -9.80 5.53 -34.95
CA THR A 23 -9.06 6.74 -34.62
C THR A 23 -7.95 6.31 -33.67
N PHE A 24 -6.70 6.28 -34.17
CA PHE A 24 -5.54 6.27 -33.30
C PHE A 24 -5.60 7.57 -32.48
N ALA A 25 -5.82 7.44 -31.18
CA ALA A 25 -5.61 8.56 -30.27
C ALA A 25 -4.14 8.95 -30.40
N VAL A 26 -3.88 10.14 -30.94
CA VAL A 26 -2.63 10.84 -30.67
C VAL A 26 -2.65 11.06 -29.16
N ILE A 27 -1.78 10.38 -28.44
CA ILE A 27 -1.57 10.66 -27.02
C ILE A 27 -0.92 12.05 -26.99
N ASP A 28 -1.72 13.09 -26.74
CA ASP A 28 -1.21 14.39 -26.33
C ASP A 28 -0.27 14.15 -25.15
N PRO A 29 0.92 14.79 -25.03
CA PRO A 29 1.80 14.53 -23.90
C PRO A 29 0.99 14.74 -22.62
N ALA A 30 0.83 13.64 -21.87
CA ALA A 30 0.07 13.63 -20.64
C ALA A 30 0.61 14.72 -19.72
N THR A 31 -0.28 15.42 -19.00
CA THR A 31 0.12 16.33 -17.93
C THR A 31 1.07 15.60 -16.99
N VAL A 32 2.32 16.07 -16.90
CA VAL A 32 3.31 15.55 -15.96
C VAL A 32 3.20 16.34 -14.67
N LEU A 33 2.99 15.65 -13.55
CA LEU A 33 3.02 16.26 -12.22
C LEU A 33 4.49 16.32 -11.77
N THR A 34 4.92 17.49 -11.29
CA THR A 34 6.29 17.72 -10.80
C THR A 34 6.24 18.46 -9.47
N ALA A 35 7.17 18.16 -8.55
CA ALA A 35 7.47 19.05 -7.43
C ALA A 35 8.05 20.36 -7.99
N GLY A 36 7.48 21.51 -7.60
CA GLY A 36 7.93 22.82 -8.10
C GLY A 36 9.27 23.27 -7.49
N ASP A 37 9.59 22.69 -6.35
CA ASP A 37 10.76 22.86 -5.48
C ASP A 37 11.70 21.65 -5.52
N GLY A 38 11.39 20.62 -6.30
CA GLY A 38 12.14 19.37 -6.32
C GLY A 38 13.62 19.57 -6.64
N ALA A 39 14.47 18.99 -5.80
CA ALA A 39 15.91 18.92 -5.93
C ALA A 39 16.36 17.55 -6.46
N THR A 40 17.67 17.40 -6.63
CA THR A 40 18.26 16.13 -7.04
C THR A 40 18.15 15.16 -5.88
N ASP A 41 17.79 13.91 -6.18
CA ASP A 41 17.68 12.80 -5.24
C ASP A 41 16.46 12.79 -4.29
N ASP A 42 15.58 13.79 -4.27
CA ASP A 42 14.34 13.81 -3.45
C ASP A 42 13.39 12.62 -3.67
N GLN A 43 13.59 11.86 -4.75
CA GLN A 43 12.77 10.71 -5.15
C GLN A 43 11.28 11.04 -5.32
N PHE A 44 10.93 12.23 -5.82
CA PHE A 44 9.55 12.54 -6.18
C PHE A 44 8.97 11.47 -7.12
N GLY A 45 7.85 10.88 -6.72
CA GLY A 45 7.22 9.78 -7.46
C GLY A 45 7.54 8.39 -6.89
N TRP A 46 8.30 8.30 -5.80
CA TRP A 46 8.58 7.03 -5.11
C TRP A 46 7.31 6.28 -4.71
N SER A 47 6.36 7.02 -4.15
CA SER A 47 5.04 6.50 -3.80
C SER A 47 3.96 7.38 -4.42
N VAL A 48 2.89 6.77 -4.92
CA VAL A 48 1.77 7.48 -5.53
C VAL A 48 0.44 6.85 -5.11
N ALA A 49 -0.54 7.69 -4.83
CA ALA A 49 -1.92 7.27 -4.65
C ALA A 49 -2.87 8.29 -5.27
N MET A 50 -4.05 7.84 -5.66
CA MET A 50 -5.08 8.73 -6.18
C MET A 50 -6.44 8.28 -5.69
N ASP A 51 -7.34 9.22 -5.48
CA ASP A 51 -8.77 8.97 -5.28
C ASP A 51 -9.59 10.11 -5.88
N GLY A 52 -10.57 9.75 -6.71
CA GLY A 52 -11.28 10.68 -7.59
C GLY A 52 -10.32 11.61 -8.34
N ASN A 53 -10.47 12.92 -8.08
CA ASN A 53 -9.69 13.99 -8.68
C ASN A 53 -8.44 14.38 -7.87
N THR A 54 -8.08 13.66 -6.81
CA THR A 54 -6.90 13.97 -5.99
C THR A 54 -5.80 12.96 -6.29
N ALA A 55 -4.58 13.44 -6.50
CA ALA A 55 -3.37 12.64 -6.60
C ALA A 55 -2.39 13.07 -5.51
N VAL A 56 -1.70 12.10 -4.93
CA VAL A 56 -0.75 12.29 -3.84
C VAL A 56 0.55 11.60 -4.23
N VAL A 57 1.66 12.29 -4.07
CA VAL A 57 2.99 11.84 -4.51
C VAL A 57 4.00 12.03 -3.38
N GLY A 58 4.67 10.97 -2.98
CA GLY A 58 5.76 11.03 -2.01
C GLY A 58 7.11 11.35 -2.66
N ALA A 59 7.94 12.07 -1.90
CA ALA A 59 9.34 12.38 -2.17
C ALA A 59 10.10 12.17 -0.85
N TYR A 60 10.43 10.92 -0.54
CA TYR A 60 10.83 10.54 0.81
C TYR A 60 12.25 10.97 1.19
N LEU A 61 13.06 11.42 0.21
CA LEU A 61 14.39 11.99 0.44
C LEU A 61 14.40 13.53 0.25
N ASP A 62 13.23 14.16 0.28
CA ASP A 62 13.14 15.63 0.24
C ASP A 62 13.70 16.23 1.55
N ASP A 63 14.64 17.18 1.43
CA ASP A 63 15.40 17.76 2.54
C ASP A 63 14.68 18.95 3.25
N GLU A 64 13.35 19.08 3.11
CA GLU A 64 12.61 20.20 3.69
C GLU A 64 12.50 20.09 5.22
N GLY A 65 13.34 20.86 5.93
CA GLY A 65 13.35 20.96 7.39
C GLY A 65 14.58 20.30 8.01
N ASP A 66 14.89 19.07 7.62
CA ASP A 66 16.17 18.38 7.87
C ASP A 66 16.47 17.40 6.72
N GLN A 67 17.71 16.92 6.66
CA GLN A 67 18.19 15.98 5.65
C GLN A 67 17.30 14.72 5.57
N ASP A 68 16.90 14.38 4.34
CA ASP A 68 16.15 13.17 3.98
C ASP A 68 14.87 12.98 4.84
N SER A 69 14.29 14.07 5.36
CA SER A 69 13.13 14.03 6.25
C SER A 69 11.83 13.69 5.51
N GLY A 70 11.77 14.03 4.22
CA GLY A 70 10.75 13.62 3.27
C GLY A 70 9.52 14.53 3.20
N SER A 71 8.86 14.48 2.03
CA SER A 71 7.68 15.30 1.72
C SER A 71 6.62 14.53 0.95
N VAL A 72 5.37 15.04 1.02
CA VAL A 72 4.24 14.58 0.22
C VAL A 72 3.58 15.76 -0.51
N TYR A 73 3.38 15.60 -1.81
CA TYR A 73 2.81 16.60 -2.71
C TYR A 73 1.41 16.19 -3.15
N ILE A 74 0.46 17.12 -3.06
CA ILE A 74 -0.95 16.89 -3.38
C ILE A 74 -1.33 17.73 -4.60
N TYR A 75 -1.95 17.07 -5.57
CA TYR A 75 -2.46 17.66 -6.79
C TYR A 75 -3.95 17.38 -6.93
N GLU A 76 -4.68 18.32 -7.51
CA GLU A 76 -6.09 18.15 -7.82
C GLU A 76 -6.37 18.39 -9.30
N ASN A 77 -7.23 17.53 -9.85
CA ASN A 77 -7.80 17.67 -11.18
C ASN A 77 -9.10 18.49 -11.12
N ASP A 78 -9.25 19.44 -12.03
CA ASP A 78 -10.49 20.24 -12.16
C ASP A 78 -11.69 19.47 -12.75
N GLY A 79 -11.51 18.19 -13.08
CA GLY A 79 -12.49 17.33 -13.76
C GLY A 79 -12.41 17.41 -15.29
N ALA A 80 -11.63 18.33 -15.84
CA ALA A 80 -11.41 18.50 -17.28
C ALA A 80 -10.03 18.00 -17.73
N GLY A 81 -9.24 17.40 -16.82
CA GLY A 81 -7.89 16.93 -17.13
C GLY A 81 -6.77 17.90 -16.69
N ASN A 82 -7.11 19.08 -16.18
CA ASN A 82 -6.11 20.04 -15.72
C ASN A 82 -5.76 19.75 -14.26
N TRP A 83 -4.50 19.39 -14.03
CA TRP A 83 -3.97 19.15 -12.69
C TRP A 83 -3.25 20.38 -12.16
N ALA A 84 -3.47 20.70 -10.89
CA ALA A 84 -2.79 21.78 -10.20
C ALA A 84 -2.26 21.30 -8.85
N PHE A 85 -1.05 21.75 -8.49
CA PHE A 85 -0.51 21.60 -7.15
C PHE A 85 -1.40 22.33 -6.13
N LYS A 86 -1.64 21.70 -4.99
CA LYS A 86 -2.49 22.23 -3.93
C LYS A 86 -1.78 22.40 -2.61
N GLN A 87 -0.96 21.42 -2.22
CA GLN A 87 -0.37 21.39 -0.90
C GLN A 87 0.87 20.49 -0.88
N LYS A 88 1.89 20.91 -0.13
CA LYS A 88 3.03 20.09 0.32
C LYS A 88 2.80 19.79 1.80
N LEU A 89 3.06 18.55 2.22
CA LEU A 89 3.03 18.10 3.60
C LEU A 89 4.41 17.57 3.97
N THR A 90 4.84 17.83 5.20
CA THR A 90 6.08 17.32 5.79
C THR A 90 5.75 16.62 7.11
N ALA A 91 6.68 15.79 7.61
CA ALA A 91 6.59 15.28 8.98
C ALA A 91 6.64 16.45 9.97
N GLN A 92 5.60 16.63 10.77
CA GLN A 92 5.63 17.56 11.90
C GLN A 92 5.88 16.73 13.17
N ARG A 93 6.80 17.18 14.04
CA ARG A 93 6.87 16.65 15.41
C ARG A 93 5.64 17.12 16.17
N TYR A 94 5.00 16.20 16.89
CA TYR A 94 4.00 16.50 17.91
C TYR A 94 4.59 16.04 19.24
N GLU A 95 5.01 16.98 20.09
CA GLU A 95 5.35 16.73 21.49
C GLU A 95 4.23 17.28 22.37
N PRO A 96 3.46 16.42 23.05
CA PRO A 96 2.38 16.86 23.93
C PRO A 96 2.82 17.39 25.31
N ASP A 97 4.11 17.44 25.65
CA ASP A 97 4.62 17.63 27.02
C ASP A 97 5.72 18.69 27.23
N ASP A 98 6.06 19.53 26.26
CA ASP A 98 6.95 20.68 26.52
C ASP A 98 6.25 21.77 27.36
N THR A 99 6.31 21.60 28.68
CA THR A 99 5.77 22.53 29.70
C THR A 99 6.76 23.64 30.09
N ASN A 100 7.87 23.81 29.36
CA ASN A 100 8.84 24.88 29.58
C ASN A 100 8.70 26.07 28.62
N LEU A 101 7.51 26.29 28.06
CA LEU A 101 7.20 27.53 27.36
C LEU A 101 6.70 28.62 28.35
N PRO A 102 7.28 29.84 28.34
CA PRO A 102 6.77 30.94 29.14
C PRO A 102 5.28 31.20 28.82
N ALA A 103 4.54 31.63 29.84
CA ALA A 103 3.08 31.73 29.85
C ALA A 103 2.46 32.82 28.95
N ASP A 104 3.10 33.18 27.83
CA ASP A 104 2.61 34.15 26.84
C ASP A 104 2.63 33.66 25.38
N ALA A 105 2.74 32.34 25.13
CA ALA A 105 2.69 31.74 23.79
C ALA A 105 1.28 31.70 23.12
N ASP A 106 0.42 32.69 23.40
CA ASP A 106 -0.77 32.97 22.60
C ASP A 106 -0.42 34.04 21.55
N THR A 107 0.08 33.58 20.40
CA THR A 107 -0.01 34.19 19.04
C THR A 107 1.03 33.54 18.10
N ASN A 108 0.80 32.26 17.75
CA ASN A 108 1.44 31.45 16.66
C ASN A 108 2.47 32.19 15.77
N PRO A 109 3.76 31.80 15.75
CA PRO A 109 4.30 31.14 14.55
C PRO A 109 5.54 30.22 14.73
N ASP A 110 5.82 29.60 15.88
CA ASP A 110 6.93 28.63 15.98
C ASP A 110 6.50 27.39 16.77
N LEU A 111 5.87 26.46 16.03
CA LEU A 111 5.86 25.04 16.36
C LEU A 111 7.32 24.62 16.55
N VAL A 112 7.68 24.03 17.69
CA VAL A 112 8.96 23.35 17.84
C VAL A 112 8.90 22.08 16.98
N VAL A 113 9.15 22.23 15.69
CA VAL A 113 9.29 21.13 14.72
C VAL A 113 10.74 20.66 14.76
N ASP A 114 11.01 19.56 15.46
CA ASP A 114 12.21 18.78 15.17
C ASP A 114 11.87 17.88 13.97
N TYR A 115 12.40 18.23 12.81
CA TYR A 115 12.35 17.34 11.66
C TYR A 115 13.33 16.21 11.95
N GLN A 116 12.83 14.99 12.11
CA GLN A 116 13.75 13.88 12.27
C GLN A 116 14.46 13.63 10.95
N ARG A 117 15.78 13.85 10.97
CA ARG A 117 16.68 13.41 9.91
C ARG A 117 16.36 11.96 9.53
N ASP A 118 16.40 11.68 8.23
CA ASP A 118 16.25 10.32 7.69
C ASP A 118 14.90 9.64 8.00
N ALA A 119 13.85 10.36 8.42
CA ALA A 119 12.55 9.74 8.78
C ALA A 119 11.74 9.19 7.58
N TRP A 120 12.11 9.58 6.35
CA TRP A 120 11.52 9.13 5.09
C TRP A 120 10.01 9.37 4.98
N PHE A 121 9.55 10.58 5.32
CA PHE A 121 8.14 10.94 5.18
C PHE A 121 7.68 10.92 3.74
N GLY A 122 6.58 10.19 3.46
CA GLY A 122 6.13 9.96 2.09
C GLY A 122 6.67 8.68 1.46
N TYR A 123 7.38 7.83 2.23
CA TYR A 123 7.82 6.52 1.75
C TYR A 123 6.67 5.66 1.23
N SER A 124 5.53 5.70 1.92
CA SER A 124 4.29 5.07 1.48
C SER A 124 3.12 6.03 1.65
N VAL A 125 2.21 6.06 0.67
CA VAL A 125 1.02 6.95 0.71
C VAL A 125 -0.23 6.18 0.29
N ALA A 126 -1.35 6.48 0.94
CA ALA A 126 -2.67 5.98 0.55
C ALA A 126 -3.75 7.05 0.79
N ILE A 127 -4.75 7.11 -0.09
CA ILE A 127 -5.84 8.09 -0.02
C ILE A 127 -7.18 7.41 -0.27
N HIS A 128 -8.18 7.77 0.53
CA HIS A 128 -9.58 7.37 0.32
C HIS A 128 -10.51 8.41 0.92
N GLY A 129 -11.36 9.03 0.09
CA GLY A 129 -12.29 10.08 0.48
C GLY A 129 -11.55 11.30 1.05
N ASP A 130 -11.85 11.61 2.31
CA ASP A 130 -11.25 12.74 3.04
C ASP A 130 -10.03 12.35 3.88
N LEU A 131 -9.50 11.13 3.72
CA LEU A 131 -8.35 10.63 4.46
C LEU A 131 -7.13 10.42 3.56
N LEU A 132 -5.98 10.86 4.05
CA LEU A 132 -4.66 10.61 3.50
C LEU A 132 -3.80 10.00 4.61
N VAL A 133 -3.14 8.89 4.30
CA VAL A 133 -2.22 8.19 5.19
C VAL A 133 -0.83 8.26 4.60
N VAL A 134 0.16 8.62 5.42
CA VAL A 134 1.56 8.73 5.03
C VAL A 134 2.42 7.94 5.99
N GLY A 135 3.19 6.98 5.47
CA GLY A 135 4.15 6.19 6.26
C GLY A 135 5.55 6.83 6.32
N THR A 136 6.22 6.64 7.46
CA THR A 136 7.55 7.17 7.79
C THR A 136 8.38 6.07 8.48
N PRO A 137 8.80 5.02 7.75
CA PRO A 137 9.32 3.80 8.36
C PRO A 137 10.63 4.00 9.15
N PHE A 138 11.37 5.07 8.90
CA PHE A 138 12.65 5.38 9.57
C PHE A 138 12.49 6.46 10.64
N PHE A 139 11.24 6.74 11.06
CA PHE A 139 11.00 7.58 12.22
C PHE A 139 11.56 6.90 13.48
N ASP A 140 12.37 7.65 14.22
CA ASP A 140 12.95 7.23 15.48
C ASP A 140 11.98 7.59 16.61
N LYS A 141 11.50 6.58 17.33
CA LYS A 141 10.68 6.84 18.50
C LYS A 141 11.60 6.97 19.72
N ASP A 142 11.62 8.15 20.31
CA ASP A 142 12.29 8.37 21.59
C ASP A 142 11.63 7.47 22.65
N GLY A 143 12.44 6.76 23.43
CA GLY A 143 11.96 6.16 24.67
C GLY A 143 11.46 7.29 25.57
N GLY A 144 10.31 7.13 26.23
CA GLY A 144 9.76 8.20 27.09
C GLY A 144 10.78 8.79 28.06
N GLU A 145 10.49 10.01 28.56
CA GLU A 145 11.39 10.98 29.25
C GLU A 145 12.47 10.44 30.21
N ASP A 146 12.31 9.22 30.74
CA ASP A 146 13.18 8.61 31.74
C ASP A 146 14.21 7.60 31.20
N ASP A 147 14.27 7.34 29.89
CA ASP A 147 15.13 6.27 29.35
C ASP A 147 15.72 6.58 27.97
N GLU A 148 16.66 7.54 27.90
CA GLU A 148 17.54 7.82 26.73
C GLU A 148 18.26 6.56 26.20
N ALA A 149 18.29 5.46 26.96
CA ALA A 149 18.84 4.18 26.51
C ALA A 149 17.84 3.31 25.73
N LYS A 150 16.61 3.78 25.49
CA LYS A 150 15.52 3.07 24.81
C LYS A 150 15.12 3.68 23.46
N ASP A 151 15.96 4.51 22.84
CA ASP A 151 15.68 5.01 21.50
C ASP A 151 15.36 3.85 20.54
N LEU A 152 14.11 3.85 20.08
CA LEU A 152 13.57 2.85 19.17
C LEU A 152 13.86 3.29 17.74
N LEU A 153 15.14 3.14 17.37
CA LEU A 153 15.67 3.52 16.07
C LEU A 153 14.92 2.83 14.95
N ASP A 154 14.52 3.56 13.93
CA ASP A 154 13.77 3.07 12.77
C ASP A 154 12.52 2.25 13.15
N SER A 155 11.87 2.58 14.26
CA SER A 155 10.64 1.89 14.67
C SER A 155 9.46 2.29 13.79
N GLY A 156 9.49 3.50 13.24
CA GLY A 156 8.57 3.99 12.22
C GLY A 156 7.30 4.62 12.79
N ALA A 157 6.64 5.42 11.95
CA ALA A 157 5.37 6.06 12.24
C ALA A 157 4.45 6.09 11.02
N VAL A 158 3.17 6.40 11.27
CA VAL A 158 2.20 6.75 10.24
C VAL A 158 1.44 8.01 10.63
N TYR A 159 1.26 8.90 9.67
CA TYR A 159 0.55 10.15 9.81
C TYR A 159 -0.78 10.05 9.06
N ILE A 160 -1.87 10.38 9.73
CA ILE A 160 -3.20 10.41 9.15
C ILE A 160 -3.63 11.88 9.04
N TYR A 161 -3.86 12.32 7.82
CA TYR A 161 -4.37 13.64 7.47
C TYR A 161 -5.84 13.56 7.10
N LYS A 162 -6.58 14.62 7.42
CA LYS A 162 -7.98 14.78 7.04
C LYS A 162 -8.18 16.04 6.22
N LYS A 163 -8.93 15.93 5.13
CA LYS A 163 -9.29 17.08 4.29
C LYS A 163 -10.47 17.84 4.91
N SER A 164 -10.29 19.13 5.16
CA SER A 164 -11.34 20.05 5.62
C SER A 164 -11.23 21.38 4.90
N GLY A 165 -12.33 21.86 4.32
CA GLY A 165 -12.33 23.13 3.57
C GLY A 165 -11.39 23.16 2.36
N GLY A 166 -11.05 22.00 1.80
CA GLY A 166 -10.09 21.87 0.69
C GLY A 166 -8.63 21.75 1.11
N VAL A 167 -8.32 21.83 2.40
CA VAL A 167 -6.96 21.76 2.95
C VAL A 167 -6.78 20.45 3.72
N TRP A 168 -5.64 19.81 3.57
CA TRP A 168 -5.26 18.63 4.34
C TRP A 168 -4.59 19.07 5.64
N GLY A 169 -5.20 18.74 6.78
CA GLY A 169 -4.63 18.97 8.10
C GLY A 169 -4.23 17.66 8.76
N LEU A 170 -3.14 17.66 9.54
CA LEU A 170 -2.78 16.51 10.35
C LEU A 170 -3.91 16.21 11.33
N ASN A 171 -4.43 14.99 11.31
CA ASN A 171 -5.45 14.54 12.23
C ASN A 171 -4.84 13.79 13.41
N THR A 172 -3.89 12.91 13.17
CA THR A 172 -3.17 12.17 14.21
C THR A 172 -1.91 11.50 13.65
N ARG A 173 -0.99 11.11 14.55
CA ARG A 173 0.21 10.30 14.28
C ARG A 173 0.13 9.04 15.14
N PHE A 174 0.49 7.90 14.57
CA PHE A 174 0.64 6.65 15.29
C PHE A 174 2.06 6.12 15.18
N THR A 175 2.56 5.62 16.31
CA THR A 175 3.71 4.71 16.39
C THR A 175 3.21 3.40 16.99
N ILE A 176 4.06 2.37 17.00
CA ILE A 176 3.80 1.19 17.83
C ILE A 176 3.90 1.59 19.33
N GLU A 177 2.97 1.11 20.16
CA GLU A 177 2.90 1.43 21.60
C GLU A 177 4.03 0.77 22.42
N ASP A 178 4.26 1.27 23.65
CA ASP A 178 5.51 1.20 24.46
C ASP A 178 5.99 -0.20 24.92
N ASP A 179 5.31 -1.29 24.55
CA ASP A 179 5.73 -2.68 24.84
C ASP A 179 5.93 -3.56 23.59
N GLY A 180 5.50 -3.08 22.42
CA GLY A 180 5.59 -3.82 21.15
C GLY A 180 6.70 -3.35 20.24
N ALA A 181 7.01 -2.04 20.26
CA ALA A 181 7.91 -1.41 19.32
C ALA A 181 9.36 -1.86 19.51
N LYS A 182 10.08 -2.08 18.41
CA LYS A 182 11.48 -2.50 18.37
C LYS A 182 12.25 -1.73 17.32
N ASN A 183 13.57 -1.69 17.48
CA ASN A 183 14.44 -1.08 16.50
C ASN A 183 14.29 -1.80 15.15
N GLY A 184 14.11 -1.03 14.09
CA GLY A 184 13.90 -1.53 12.74
C GLY A 184 12.51 -2.10 12.46
N ASP A 185 11.51 -1.89 13.33
CA ASP A 185 10.13 -2.33 13.05
C ASP A 185 9.61 -1.76 11.73
N TRP A 186 10.11 -0.61 11.28
CA TRP A 186 9.75 0.02 10.01
C TRP A 186 8.23 0.16 9.86
N PHE A 187 7.55 0.54 10.94
CA PHE A 187 6.12 0.79 10.93
C PHE A 187 5.78 1.90 9.94
N GLY A 188 4.83 1.65 9.03
CA GLY A 188 4.56 2.56 7.92
C GLY A 188 5.32 2.21 6.64
N ASN A 189 6.00 1.05 6.57
CA ASN A 189 6.64 0.56 5.34
C ASN A 189 5.65 0.45 4.17
N SER A 190 4.43 0.01 4.44
CA SER A 190 3.32 0.01 3.50
C SER A 190 2.04 0.47 4.20
N VAL A 191 1.18 1.20 3.49
CA VAL A 191 -0.08 1.72 4.03
C VAL A 191 -1.21 1.53 3.03
N ALA A 192 -2.41 1.25 3.54
CA ALA A 192 -3.63 1.23 2.76
C ALA A 192 -4.79 1.77 3.59
N VAL A 193 -5.73 2.49 2.96
CA VAL A 193 -6.90 3.07 3.64
C VAL A 193 -8.17 2.82 2.86
N TYR A 194 -9.25 2.47 3.56
CA TYR A 194 -10.61 2.41 3.02
C TYR A 194 -11.59 2.82 4.11
N ASP A 195 -12.38 3.86 3.84
CA ASP A 195 -13.33 4.47 4.77
C ASP A 195 -12.72 4.81 6.15
N ASP A 196 -13.00 3.99 7.16
CA ASP A 196 -12.63 4.17 8.55
C ASP A 196 -11.44 3.30 8.98
N THR A 197 -10.87 2.52 8.06
CA THR A 197 -9.88 1.50 8.36
C THR A 197 -8.58 1.80 7.63
N VAL A 198 -7.48 1.82 8.38
CA VAL A 198 -6.11 1.90 7.87
C VAL A 198 -5.39 0.60 8.20
N ALA A 199 -4.68 0.04 7.23
CA ALA A 199 -3.79 -1.10 7.43
C ALA A 199 -2.34 -0.63 7.22
N VAL A 200 -1.47 -0.96 8.16
CA VAL A 200 -0.08 -0.47 8.23
C VAL A 200 0.88 -1.65 8.35
N GLY A 201 1.77 -1.81 7.38
CA GLY A 201 2.82 -2.82 7.40
C GLY A 201 3.96 -2.45 8.37
N THR A 202 4.51 -3.47 9.02
CA THR A 202 5.77 -3.47 9.77
C THR A 202 6.60 -4.66 9.28
N LEU A 203 7.91 -4.51 9.17
CA LEU A 203 8.77 -5.58 8.65
C LEU A 203 9.48 -6.38 9.77
N LEU A 204 9.46 -5.93 11.03
CA LEU A 204 10.20 -6.60 12.11
C LEU A 204 9.46 -6.92 13.42
N GLN A 205 8.12 -6.95 13.45
CA GLN A 205 7.47 -7.28 14.71
C GLN A 205 7.24 -8.79 14.97
N SER A 206 8.10 -9.32 15.85
CA SER A 206 7.98 -10.53 16.70
C SER A 206 8.29 -11.93 16.10
N ALA A 207 9.10 -12.70 16.85
CA ALA A 207 9.55 -14.08 16.58
C ALA A 207 10.39 -14.33 15.30
N GLY A 208 11.34 -13.43 15.00
CA GLY A 208 12.41 -13.72 14.03
C GLY A 208 12.41 -12.86 12.77
N GLY A 209 11.59 -11.81 12.67
CA GLY A 209 11.61 -10.90 11.50
C GLY A 209 10.74 -11.40 10.34
N SER A 210 9.56 -11.93 10.67
CA SER A 210 8.56 -12.35 9.69
C SER A 210 7.70 -11.19 9.15
N GLY A 211 7.71 -10.02 9.81
CA GLY A 211 6.83 -8.88 9.53
C GLY A 211 5.40 -9.03 10.08
N GLY A 212 4.58 -7.98 9.93
CA GLY A 212 3.23 -7.86 10.49
C GLY A 212 2.40 -6.74 9.82
N VAL A 213 1.08 -6.73 10.07
CA VAL A 213 0.20 -5.62 9.67
C VAL A 213 -0.67 -5.18 10.84
N HIS A 214 -0.57 -3.92 11.24
CA HIS A 214 -1.44 -3.31 12.24
C HIS A 214 -2.67 -2.71 11.59
N ILE A 215 -3.81 -2.82 12.27
CA ILE A 215 -5.06 -2.21 11.81
C ILE A 215 -5.39 -1.03 12.71
N LEU A 216 -5.62 0.13 12.12
CA LEU A 216 -6.16 1.31 12.80
C LEU A 216 -7.60 1.51 12.35
N HIS A 217 -8.47 1.86 13.29
CA HIS A 217 -9.88 2.10 13.01
C HIS A 217 -10.35 3.38 13.65
N ARG A 218 -11.09 4.18 12.86
CA ARG A 218 -11.76 5.39 13.33
C ARG A 218 -13.14 5.03 13.85
N ASP A 219 -13.38 5.27 15.13
CA ASP A 219 -14.70 5.09 15.73
C ASP A 219 -15.70 6.15 15.24
N THR A 220 -16.97 6.01 15.66
CA THR A 220 -18.05 6.92 15.28
C THR A 220 -17.88 8.35 15.80
N ASP A 221 -17.07 8.54 16.83
CA ASP A 221 -16.74 9.85 17.40
C ASP A 221 -15.53 10.49 16.68
N GLY A 222 -14.96 9.80 15.69
CA GLY A 222 -13.84 10.26 14.91
C GLY A 222 -12.48 10.01 15.56
N LYS A 223 -12.41 9.24 16.65
CA LYS A 223 -11.14 8.88 17.30
C LYS A 223 -10.57 7.63 16.67
N TRP A 224 -9.26 7.65 16.46
CA TRP A 224 -8.52 6.52 15.93
C TRP A 224 -8.03 5.61 17.06
N ASN A 225 -8.20 4.31 16.89
CA ASN A 225 -7.76 3.29 17.83
C ASN A 225 -7.08 2.14 17.05
N GLN A 226 -6.10 1.47 17.65
CA GLN A 226 -5.57 0.22 17.09
C GLN A 226 -6.60 -0.91 17.28
N GLN A 227 -6.96 -1.62 16.20
CA GLN A 227 -7.91 -2.73 16.21
C GLN A 227 -7.22 -4.08 16.43
N PHE A 228 -7.82 -4.90 17.28
CA PHE A 228 -7.35 -6.25 17.60
C PHE A 228 -7.63 -7.24 16.45
N ALA A 229 -6.69 -8.15 16.22
CA ALA A 229 -6.76 -9.25 15.24
C ALA A 229 -6.74 -10.62 15.95
N GLN A 230 -7.60 -11.56 15.52
CA GLN A 230 -7.48 -12.95 15.95
C GLN A 230 -6.58 -13.72 14.97
N THR A 231 -5.53 -14.37 15.50
CA THR A 231 -4.73 -15.31 14.70
C THR A 231 -5.41 -16.68 14.62
N ALA A 232 -5.15 -17.40 13.54
CA ALA A 232 -5.73 -18.71 13.24
C ALA A 232 -5.25 -19.86 14.16
N ASN A 233 -4.54 -19.57 15.26
CA ASN A 233 -4.03 -20.57 16.19
C ASN A 233 -4.60 -20.35 17.60
N ALA A 234 -5.58 -21.18 17.97
CA ALA A 234 -6.22 -21.16 19.29
C ALA A 234 -5.26 -21.49 20.46
N ALA A 235 -4.02 -21.95 20.20
CA ALA A 235 -3.07 -22.35 21.23
C ALA A 235 -2.17 -21.23 21.78
N LEU A 236 -2.26 -20.00 21.25
CA LEU A 236 -1.56 -18.82 21.79
C LEU A 236 -2.54 -17.77 22.37
N ALA A 237 -3.73 -18.21 22.77
CA ALA A 237 -4.82 -17.37 23.26
C ALA A 237 -4.58 -16.82 24.69
N LEU A 238 -3.46 -16.16 24.94
CA LEU A 238 -3.23 -15.44 26.20
C LEU A 238 -2.77 -13.98 26.05
N GLU A 239 -2.57 -13.45 24.85
CA GLU A 239 -2.35 -12.00 24.66
C GLU A 239 -3.18 -11.44 23.48
N GLU A 240 -3.73 -10.25 23.69
CA GLU A 240 -4.60 -9.52 22.77
C GLU A 240 -3.80 -9.01 21.57
N GLN A 241 -3.78 -9.77 20.48
CA GLN A 241 -2.89 -9.46 19.35
C GLN A 241 -3.48 -8.35 18.47
N LYS A 242 -2.84 -7.16 18.41
CA LYS A 242 -3.24 -5.99 17.57
C LYS A 242 -2.74 -6.08 16.12
N THR A 243 -2.22 -7.23 15.70
CA THR A 243 -1.42 -7.39 14.48
C THR A 243 -1.88 -8.62 13.70
N LEU A 244 -2.12 -8.48 12.39
CA LEU A 244 -2.27 -9.60 11.48
C LEU A 244 -0.90 -10.25 11.28
N LEU A 245 -0.83 -11.55 11.49
CA LEU A 245 0.37 -12.36 11.27
C LEU A 245 0.10 -13.45 10.23
N PRO A 246 1.13 -13.87 9.46
CA PRO A 246 1.01 -15.01 8.57
C PRO A 246 0.85 -16.31 9.36
N LEU A 247 0.11 -17.28 8.81
CA LEU A 247 0.10 -18.64 9.33
C LEU A 247 1.52 -19.24 9.20
N ASN A 248 2.09 -19.70 10.32
CA ASN A 248 3.44 -20.29 10.43
C ASN A 248 4.59 -19.33 10.07
N ALA A 249 4.50 -18.07 10.51
CA ALA A 249 5.53 -17.04 10.37
C ALA A 249 6.96 -17.58 10.52
N GLN A 250 7.78 -17.40 9.48
CA GLN A 250 9.22 -17.66 9.49
C GLN A 250 10.01 -16.35 9.40
N LYS A 251 11.25 -16.39 9.90
CA LYS A 251 12.22 -15.32 9.67
C LYS A 251 12.34 -15.05 8.17
N GLU A 252 12.36 -13.77 7.79
CA GLU A 252 12.48 -13.36 6.39
C GLU A 252 11.28 -13.75 5.51
N ASP A 253 10.08 -13.87 6.09
CA ASP A 253 8.84 -13.94 5.30
C ASP A 253 8.44 -12.55 4.74
N TRP A 254 8.85 -11.45 5.40
CA TRP A 254 8.52 -10.06 5.05
C TRP A 254 7.00 -9.80 4.89
N PHE A 255 6.18 -10.44 5.71
CA PHE A 255 4.75 -10.18 5.75
C PHE A 255 4.48 -8.70 6.07
N GLY A 256 3.59 -8.06 5.32
CA GLY A 256 3.38 -6.61 5.44
C GLY A 256 4.24 -5.79 4.47
N ARG A 257 5.05 -6.45 3.62
CA ARG A 257 5.81 -5.80 2.53
C ARG A 257 4.94 -4.93 1.63
N SER A 258 3.75 -5.42 1.32
CA SER A 258 2.74 -4.67 0.59
C SER A 258 1.37 -4.94 1.19
N VAL A 259 0.52 -3.92 1.24
CA VAL A 259 -0.82 -4.02 1.82
C VAL A 259 -1.80 -3.28 0.91
N ALA A 260 -2.96 -3.88 0.68
CA ALA A 260 -4.08 -3.24 -0.01
C ALA A 260 -5.39 -3.57 0.71
N ILE A 261 -6.32 -2.61 0.74
CA ILE A 261 -7.62 -2.75 1.39
C ILE A 261 -8.74 -2.30 0.46
N ASN A 262 -9.82 -3.09 0.40
CA ASN A 262 -11.08 -2.69 -0.21
C ASN A 262 -12.21 -3.20 0.67
N LYS A 263 -13.01 -2.27 1.21
CA LYS A 263 -14.13 -2.58 2.11
C LYS A 263 -13.69 -3.44 3.29
N ARG A 264 -14.13 -4.70 3.32
CA ARG A 264 -13.88 -5.65 4.42
C ARG A 264 -12.78 -6.65 4.09
N THR A 265 -11.90 -6.33 3.15
CA THR A 265 -10.87 -7.25 2.68
C THR A 265 -9.53 -6.56 2.64
N ILE A 266 -8.56 -7.18 3.30
CA ILE A 266 -7.15 -6.79 3.27
C ILE A 266 -6.38 -7.88 2.55
N VAL A 267 -5.51 -7.48 1.65
CA VAL A 267 -4.52 -8.36 1.01
C VAL A 267 -3.15 -7.93 1.50
N VAL A 268 -2.35 -8.87 1.97
CA VAL A 268 -1.01 -8.64 2.49
C VAL A 268 0.00 -9.46 1.71
N GLY A 269 1.01 -8.82 1.16
CA GLY A 269 2.15 -9.45 0.50
C GLY A 269 3.24 -9.88 1.49
N SER A 270 3.94 -10.95 1.14
CA SER A 270 5.02 -11.58 1.89
C SER A 270 5.97 -12.23 0.88
N ASP A 271 6.81 -11.41 0.25
CA ASP A 271 7.66 -11.78 -0.89
C ASP A 271 8.79 -12.75 -0.51
N GLY A 272 9.23 -12.71 0.75
CA GLY A 272 10.18 -13.67 1.30
C GLY A 272 9.57 -15.01 1.72
N SER A 273 8.24 -15.16 1.71
CA SER A 273 7.60 -16.35 2.29
C SER A 273 8.05 -17.66 1.64
N ASP A 274 8.56 -18.54 2.49
CA ASP A 274 8.91 -19.91 2.14
C ASP A 274 7.63 -20.76 2.15
N GLY A 275 7.12 -21.08 0.96
CA GLY A 275 6.09 -22.10 0.77
C GLY A 275 6.70 -23.51 0.83
N ASP A 276 6.34 -24.35 -0.15
CA ASP A 276 7.03 -25.64 -0.38
C ASP A 276 8.40 -25.46 -1.07
N LEU A 277 8.72 -24.23 -1.49
CA LEU A 277 9.97 -23.80 -2.13
C LEU A 277 10.39 -22.47 -1.47
N SER A 278 11.66 -22.36 -1.08
CA SER A 278 12.19 -21.17 -0.41
C SER A 278 12.05 -19.91 -1.28
N SER A 279 11.62 -18.81 -0.67
CA SER A 279 11.48 -17.46 -1.23
C SER A 279 10.67 -17.40 -2.52
N SER A 280 9.66 -18.27 -2.64
CA SER A 280 8.69 -18.18 -3.73
C SER A 280 7.66 -17.08 -3.51
N GLY A 281 7.54 -16.60 -2.27
CA GLY A 281 6.64 -15.54 -1.87
C GLY A 281 5.19 -16.00 -1.71
N SER A 282 4.38 -15.20 -1.03
CA SER A 282 2.96 -15.46 -0.80
C SER A 282 2.19 -14.16 -0.64
N ALA A 283 0.87 -14.23 -0.86
CA ALA A 283 -0.06 -13.18 -0.46
C ALA A 283 -1.16 -13.78 0.43
N TYR A 284 -1.62 -13.01 1.41
CA TYR A 284 -2.58 -13.45 2.41
C TYR A 284 -3.82 -12.58 2.33
N VAL A 285 -4.99 -13.20 2.31
CA VAL A 285 -6.28 -12.51 2.23
C VAL A 285 -6.96 -12.60 3.58
N PHE A 286 -7.25 -11.45 4.18
CA PHE A 286 -7.99 -11.33 5.43
C PHE A 286 -9.36 -10.72 5.17
N THR A 287 -10.38 -11.20 5.87
CA THR A 287 -11.74 -10.64 5.80
C THR A 287 -12.26 -10.26 7.17
N ARG A 288 -12.92 -9.10 7.24
CA ARG A 288 -13.54 -8.60 8.47
C ARG A 288 -14.92 -9.22 8.66
N ASP A 289 -15.12 -9.89 9.78
CA ASP A 289 -16.41 -10.47 10.16
C ASP A 289 -17.39 -9.42 10.72
N ALA A 290 -18.58 -9.87 11.15
CA ALA A 290 -19.61 -8.99 11.72
C ALA A 290 -19.24 -8.42 13.10
N ASN A 291 -18.28 -9.01 13.79
CA ASN A 291 -17.78 -8.58 15.09
C ASN A 291 -16.52 -7.70 14.96
N HIS A 292 -16.20 -7.24 13.75
CA HIS A 292 -15.02 -6.45 13.43
C HIS A 292 -13.67 -7.18 13.58
N ASN A 293 -13.68 -8.52 13.66
CA ASN A 293 -12.42 -9.28 13.67
C ASN A 293 -11.96 -9.60 12.25
N TRP A 294 -10.65 -9.47 12.02
CA TRP A 294 -10.01 -9.85 10.77
C TRP A 294 -9.57 -11.31 10.82
N ASN A 295 -10.08 -12.10 9.88
CA ASN A 295 -9.84 -13.55 9.80
C ASN A 295 -9.08 -13.90 8.52
N LEU A 296 -8.05 -14.74 8.64
CA LEU A 296 -7.33 -15.27 7.47
C LEU A 296 -8.27 -16.17 6.65
N GLN A 297 -8.46 -15.80 5.39
CA GLN A 297 -9.41 -16.41 4.47
C GLN A 297 -8.69 -17.28 3.42
N ALA A 298 -7.52 -16.82 2.95
CA ALA A 298 -6.69 -17.58 2.01
C ALA A 298 -5.20 -17.22 2.11
N LYS A 299 -4.34 -18.19 1.80
CA LYS A 299 -2.94 -17.97 1.39
C LYS A 299 -2.85 -18.25 -0.11
N LEU A 300 -2.39 -17.27 -0.86
CA LEU A 300 -2.25 -17.30 -2.32
C LEU A 300 -0.79 -17.52 -2.67
N GLN A 301 -0.55 -18.37 -3.67
CA GLN A 301 0.75 -18.65 -4.25
C GLN A 301 0.60 -18.74 -5.77
N PRO A 302 1.63 -18.39 -6.54
CA PRO A 302 1.57 -18.50 -7.99
C PRO A 302 1.55 -19.98 -8.40
N SER A 303 0.71 -20.31 -9.38
CA SER A 303 0.57 -21.68 -9.89
C SER A 303 1.86 -22.25 -10.48
N ASP A 304 2.76 -21.39 -10.94
CA ASP A 304 4.08 -21.70 -11.51
C ASP A 304 5.25 -21.25 -10.62
N LYS A 305 5.06 -21.29 -9.30
CA LYS A 305 6.04 -20.86 -8.28
C LYS A 305 7.47 -21.33 -8.56
N LYS A 306 8.42 -20.40 -8.41
CA LYS A 306 9.88 -20.63 -8.50
C LYS A 306 10.59 -20.01 -7.31
N LEU A 307 11.81 -20.47 -7.05
CA LEU A 307 12.73 -19.81 -6.12
C LEU A 307 12.90 -18.34 -6.52
N PHE A 308 12.90 -17.43 -5.54
CA PHE A 308 13.10 -15.99 -5.75
C PHE A 308 12.05 -15.34 -6.67
N SER A 309 10.82 -15.85 -6.69
CA SER A 309 9.74 -15.23 -7.48
C SER A 309 9.30 -13.88 -6.92
N ASN A 310 9.58 -13.60 -5.64
CA ASN A 310 9.15 -12.42 -4.90
C ASN A 310 7.63 -12.17 -5.01
N PHE A 311 6.83 -13.25 -5.06
CA PHE A 311 5.39 -13.13 -5.17
C PHE A 311 4.83 -12.47 -3.90
N GLY A 312 4.07 -11.39 -4.06
CA GLY A 312 3.63 -10.56 -2.93
C GLY A 312 4.48 -9.30 -2.73
N ILE A 313 5.45 -9.02 -3.62
CA ILE A 313 6.20 -7.75 -3.59
C ILE A 313 5.27 -6.54 -3.74
N SER A 314 4.17 -6.69 -4.48
CA SER A 314 3.09 -5.72 -4.59
C SER A 314 1.74 -6.41 -4.62
N VAL A 315 0.73 -5.78 -4.03
CA VAL A 315 -0.66 -6.27 -4.03
C VAL A 315 -1.62 -5.13 -4.31
N SER A 316 -2.72 -5.42 -4.99
CA SER A 316 -3.83 -4.48 -5.18
C SER A 316 -5.14 -5.23 -5.23
N ILE A 317 -6.22 -4.59 -4.78
CA ILE A 317 -7.56 -5.18 -4.74
C ILE A 317 -8.61 -4.13 -5.11
N ASP A 318 -9.49 -4.50 -6.04
CA ASP A 318 -10.77 -3.83 -6.21
C ASP A 318 -11.88 -4.88 -6.28
N SER A 319 -12.92 -4.66 -5.49
CA SER A 319 -14.14 -5.47 -5.49
C SER A 319 -13.88 -6.98 -5.33
N ASN A 320 -13.87 -7.74 -6.42
CA ASN A 320 -13.67 -9.19 -6.45
C ASN A 320 -12.38 -9.61 -7.17
N THR A 321 -11.56 -8.66 -7.60
CA THR A 321 -10.32 -8.90 -8.31
C THR A 321 -9.17 -8.44 -7.45
N LEU A 322 -8.20 -9.32 -7.27
CA LEU A 322 -6.93 -8.98 -6.66
C LEU A 322 -5.81 -9.26 -7.66
N ILE A 323 -4.78 -8.42 -7.61
CA ILE A 323 -3.56 -8.57 -8.39
C ILE A 323 -2.41 -8.70 -7.42
N VAL A 324 -1.56 -9.70 -7.64
CA VAL A 324 -0.32 -9.90 -6.88
C VAL A 324 0.85 -9.86 -7.85
N GLY A 325 1.80 -8.96 -7.60
CA GLY A 325 3.03 -8.83 -8.35
C GLY A 325 4.09 -9.84 -7.90
N ALA A 326 4.97 -10.19 -8.84
CA ALA A 326 6.11 -11.07 -8.65
C ALA A 326 7.22 -10.63 -9.61
N ASP A 327 8.07 -9.71 -9.18
CA ASP A 327 9.09 -9.11 -10.05
C ASP A 327 10.25 -10.06 -10.37
N GLY A 328 10.34 -11.19 -9.67
CA GLY A 328 11.27 -12.30 -9.87
C GLY A 328 10.66 -13.53 -10.54
N ALA A 329 9.44 -13.45 -11.11
CA ALA A 329 8.60 -14.61 -11.47
C ALA A 329 9.20 -15.63 -12.46
N ASP A 330 10.28 -15.32 -13.16
CA ASP A 330 10.99 -16.28 -14.02
C ASP A 330 12.01 -17.15 -13.24
N GLY A 331 12.21 -16.88 -11.95
CA GLY A 331 13.03 -17.65 -11.01
C GLY A 331 14.53 -17.39 -11.17
N SER A 332 14.89 -16.24 -11.73
CA SER A 332 16.28 -15.85 -11.85
C SER A 332 16.82 -15.39 -10.50
N ALA A 333 17.97 -15.95 -10.09
CA ALA A 333 18.70 -15.50 -8.91
C ALA A 333 19.49 -14.20 -9.15
N THR A 334 19.44 -13.67 -10.37
CA THR A 334 20.06 -12.39 -10.76
C THR A 334 19.00 -11.32 -11.00
N ASP A 335 19.41 -10.05 -11.05
CA ASP A 335 18.51 -8.91 -11.28
C ASP A 335 17.96 -8.80 -12.70
N ASP A 336 18.07 -9.84 -13.51
CA ASP A 336 17.63 -9.91 -14.90
C ASP A 336 16.21 -10.46 -15.07
N SER A 337 15.44 -10.60 -13.99
CA SER A 337 14.06 -11.07 -14.09
C SER A 337 13.17 -10.13 -14.91
N LYS A 338 12.33 -10.73 -15.75
CA LYS A 338 11.28 -10.02 -16.50
C LYS A 338 10.05 -9.70 -15.64
N GLY A 339 9.84 -10.47 -14.57
CA GLY A 339 8.68 -10.37 -13.69
C GLY A 339 7.33 -10.80 -14.28
N ALA A 340 6.31 -10.85 -13.43
CA ALA A 340 4.91 -11.14 -13.78
C ALA A 340 3.93 -10.52 -12.76
N ALA A 341 2.66 -10.43 -13.15
CA ALA A 341 1.56 -10.16 -12.24
C ALA A 341 0.49 -11.26 -12.35
N TYR A 342 -0.10 -11.63 -11.23
CA TYR A 342 -1.06 -12.73 -11.13
C TYR A 342 -2.40 -12.17 -10.68
N ILE A 343 -3.44 -12.43 -11.46
CA ILE A 343 -4.80 -11.97 -11.23
C ILE A 343 -5.59 -13.12 -10.64
N PHE A 344 -6.21 -12.89 -9.48
CA PHE A 344 -7.11 -13.85 -8.86
C PHE A 344 -8.53 -13.28 -8.82
N SER A 345 -9.51 -14.14 -9.08
CA SER A 345 -10.90 -13.86 -8.75
C SER A 345 -11.19 -14.36 -7.36
N ARG A 346 -11.84 -13.53 -6.56
CA ARG A 346 -12.47 -13.97 -5.33
C ARG A 346 -13.75 -14.70 -5.70
N ASP A 347 -13.66 -16.02 -5.85
CA ASP A 347 -14.84 -16.87 -5.73
C ASP A 347 -15.41 -16.64 -4.32
N PHE A 348 -16.72 -16.42 -4.20
CA PHE A 348 -17.36 -15.99 -2.94
C PHE A 348 -17.28 -17.04 -1.80
N ASP A 349 -16.53 -18.13 -1.99
CA ASP A 349 -16.11 -19.07 -0.95
C ASP A 349 -14.78 -18.67 -0.28
N GLY A 350 -14.18 -17.55 -0.72
CA GLY A 350 -12.99 -16.94 -0.15
C GLY A 350 -11.71 -17.74 -0.37
N ARG A 351 -11.63 -18.60 -1.39
CA ARG A 351 -10.40 -19.37 -1.65
C ARG A 351 -9.43 -18.71 -2.61
N GLY A 352 -9.88 -17.72 -3.39
CA GLY A 352 -9.07 -16.99 -4.36
C GLY A 352 -8.53 -17.91 -5.46
N ARG A 353 -9.16 -17.90 -6.64
CA ARG A 353 -8.70 -18.70 -7.78
C ARG A 353 -7.80 -17.86 -8.67
N GLU A 354 -6.59 -18.32 -8.97
CA GLU A 354 -5.76 -17.70 -10.01
C GLU A 354 -6.49 -17.79 -11.35
N VAL A 355 -6.79 -16.64 -11.95
CA VAL A 355 -7.51 -16.54 -13.22
C VAL A 355 -6.55 -16.35 -14.38
N LYS A 356 -5.45 -15.62 -14.15
CA LYS A 356 -4.54 -15.24 -15.21
C LYS A 356 -3.16 -14.84 -14.66
N LYS A 357 -2.11 -15.23 -15.38
CA LYS A 357 -0.79 -14.61 -15.31
C LYS A 357 -0.64 -13.57 -16.43
N ALA A 358 -0.17 -12.39 -16.08
CA ALA A 358 0.15 -11.30 -17.00
C ALA A 358 1.67 -11.07 -17.02
N THR A 359 2.20 -10.88 -18.22
CA THR A 359 3.62 -10.57 -18.49
C THR A 359 3.68 -9.47 -19.54
N ALA A 360 4.76 -8.68 -19.55
CA ALA A 360 5.02 -7.73 -20.62
C ALA A 360 5.25 -8.46 -21.96
N SER A 361 4.62 -8.01 -23.04
CA SER A 361 4.77 -8.62 -24.39
C SER A 361 6.17 -8.43 -24.98
N ASP A 362 6.86 -7.39 -24.53
CA ASP A 362 8.21 -6.97 -24.86
C ASP A 362 9.21 -7.24 -23.73
N GLY A 363 8.79 -8.00 -22.70
CA GLY A 363 9.57 -8.22 -21.48
C GLY A 363 11.02 -8.65 -21.76
N ALA A 364 11.94 -7.81 -21.31
CA ALA A 364 13.38 -7.97 -21.36
C ALA A 364 13.96 -8.18 -19.95
N ALA A 365 15.23 -8.59 -19.92
CA ALA A 365 15.94 -8.84 -18.68
C ALA A 365 16.04 -7.56 -17.84
N GLY A 366 15.57 -7.61 -16.59
CA GLY A 366 15.59 -6.48 -15.66
C GLY A 366 14.36 -5.57 -15.72
N ASP A 367 13.36 -5.88 -16.55
CA ASP A 367 12.12 -5.09 -16.64
C ASP A 367 11.25 -5.19 -15.36
N LYS A 368 11.40 -6.27 -14.58
CA LYS A 368 10.77 -6.45 -13.25
C LYS A 368 9.25 -6.18 -13.26
N PHE A 369 8.53 -6.63 -14.30
CA PHE A 369 7.07 -6.48 -14.38
C PHE A 369 6.38 -7.02 -13.12
N GLY A 370 5.40 -6.29 -12.59
CA GLY A 370 4.77 -6.63 -11.31
C GLY A 370 5.52 -6.13 -10.07
N ARG A 371 6.61 -5.36 -10.21
CA ARG A 371 7.22 -4.63 -9.09
C ARG A 371 6.22 -3.70 -8.37
N SER A 372 5.28 -3.14 -9.13
CA SER A 372 4.12 -2.42 -8.64
C SER A 372 2.90 -2.81 -9.46
N VAL A 373 1.76 -3.02 -8.79
CA VAL A 373 0.48 -3.34 -9.41
C VAL A 373 -0.61 -2.47 -8.80
N VAL A 374 -1.55 -2.04 -9.63
CA VAL A 374 -2.73 -1.30 -9.18
C VAL A 374 -3.95 -1.71 -9.99
N ILE A 375 -5.08 -1.87 -9.31
CA ILE A 375 -6.41 -1.99 -9.91
C ILE A 375 -7.34 -0.98 -9.23
N LYS A 376 -8.28 -0.43 -10.00
CA LYS A 376 -9.27 0.53 -9.55
C LYS A 376 -10.63 0.24 -10.16
#